data_AF-A0A7R9HN56-F1
#
_entry.id   AF-A0A7R9HN56-F1
#
_cell.length_a   1.000
_cell.length_b   1.000
_cell.length_c   1.000
_cell.angle_alpha   90.00
_cell.angle_beta   90.00
_cell.angle_gamma   90.00
#
_symmetry.space_group_name_H-M   'P 1'
#
loop_
_entity.id
_entity.type
_entity.pdbx_description
1 polymer ?
#
loop_
_entity_poly.entity_id
_entity_poly.type
_entity_poly.pdbx_seq_one_letter_code
_entity_poly.pdbx_strand_id
1 'polypeptide(L)'
;MTVLTTAILVVKDSSFQKERNHFNLEVECLVLQTITERLMCDVAGSPCEHDGNCVNTPGSFACNCTQGFTGPRCETNVNECESHPCQNDGSCLDDPGTFRCVCMPGQSLGHTFGLAFSLQAYLALLHYGL
;
A
#
# COMPACT_ATOMS: atom_id res chain seq x y z
N MET A 1 45.63 10.84 46.65
CA MET A 1 45.28 11.00 45.22
C MET A 1 45.53 9.68 44.50
N THR A 2 44.69 8.65 44.67
CA THR A 2 44.62 7.46 43.76
C THR A 2 43.62 6.35 44.15
N VAL A 3 42.90 6.39 45.30
CA VAL A 3 42.13 5.21 45.77
C VAL A 3 40.60 5.36 45.77
N LEU A 4 39.99 6.24 44.95
CA LEU A 4 38.52 6.47 44.99
C LEU A 4 37.80 6.59 43.63
N THR A 5 38.42 6.24 42.49
CA THR A 5 37.81 6.48 41.16
C THR A 5 37.60 5.26 40.25
N THR A 6 37.89 4.03 40.66
CA THR A 6 37.88 2.88 39.71
C THR A 6 37.02 1.68 40.11
N ALA A 7 36.06 1.82 41.03
CA ALA A 7 35.32 0.69 41.59
C ALA A 7 33.91 0.42 41.02
N ILE A 8 33.39 1.14 40.00
CA ILE A 8 31.96 1.04 39.63
C ILE A 8 31.63 0.39 38.28
N LEU A 9 32.52 0.30 37.29
CA LEU A 9 32.09 -0.17 35.97
C LEU A 9 32.98 -1.28 35.43
N VAL A 10 32.31 -2.32 34.96
CA VAL A 10 32.82 -3.57 34.34
C VAL A 10 33.08 -4.69 35.35
N VAL A 11 31.98 -5.32 35.75
CA VAL A 11 31.93 -6.72 36.15
C VAL A 11 32.50 -7.56 35.00
N LYS A 12 33.79 -7.88 35.07
CA LYS A 12 34.46 -8.88 34.24
C LYS A 12 34.83 -10.01 35.20
N ASP A 13 34.10 -11.12 35.18
CA ASP A 13 34.68 -12.44 34.93
C ASP A 13 33.70 -13.63 34.98
N SER A 14 33.91 -14.55 34.03
CA SER A 14 33.79 -16.01 34.11
C SER A 14 32.45 -16.71 34.43
N SER A 15 31.88 -17.34 33.40
CA SER A 15 31.56 -18.80 33.33
C SER A 15 30.13 -19.17 32.91
N PHE A 16 29.85 -19.26 31.62
CA PHE A 16 29.09 -20.43 31.12
C PHE A 16 29.39 -20.72 29.64
N GLN A 17 30.54 -21.39 29.49
CA GLN A 17 30.94 -22.34 28.45
C GLN A 17 29.85 -22.77 27.46
N LYS A 18 30.09 -22.65 26.14
CA LYS A 18 30.17 -23.82 25.24
C LYS A 18 30.69 -23.44 23.84
N GLU A 19 31.93 -23.81 23.55
CA GLU A 19 32.52 -23.80 22.21
C GLU A 19 31.83 -24.85 21.29
N ARG A 20 31.57 -24.49 20.03
CA ARG A 20 31.87 -25.33 18.86
C ARG A 20 32.15 -24.46 17.63
N ASN A 21 33.39 -24.56 17.16
CA ASN A 21 33.92 -24.01 15.92
C ASN A 21 33.12 -24.43 14.68
N HIS A 22 32.59 -23.46 13.93
CA HIS A 22 32.42 -23.55 12.48
C HIS A 22 32.49 -22.13 11.86
N PHE A 23 33.73 -21.71 11.61
CA PHE A 23 34.18 -20.96 10.42
C PHE A 23 33.35 -19.74 9.93
N ASN A 24 33.82 -18.55 10.31
CA ASN A 24 33.81 -17.26 9.58
C ASN A 24 32.49 -16.79 8.93
N LEU A 25 31.68 -15.99 9.66
CA LEU A 25 30.99 -14.79 9.14
C LEU A 25 30.34 -13.89 10.23
N GLU A 26 30.91 -13.75 11.45
CA GLU A 26 30.25 -13.00 12.55
C GLU A 26 31.04 -11.79 13.10
N VAL A 27 32.14 -11.37 12.47
CA VAL A 27 33.05 -10.35 13.06
C VAL A 27 32.83 -8.92 12.58
N GLU A 28 31.83 -8.62 11.75
CA GLU A 28 31.46 -7.22 11.40
C GLU A 28 30.27 -6.65 12.19
N CYS A 29 29.62 -7.41 13.08
CA CYS A 29 28.42 -6.93 13.79
C CYS A 29 28.65 -6.40 15.21
N LEU A 30 29.73 -6.76 15.92
CA LEU A 30 29.81 -6.56 17.38
C LEU A 30 30.22 -5.16 17.87
N VAL A 31 30.66 -4.24 17.01
CA VAL A 31 30.94 -2.83 17.41
C VAL A 31 29.74 -1.91 17.16
N LEU A 32 28.72 -2.35 16.40
CA LEU A 32 27.55 -1.54 16.04
C LEU A 32 26.33 -1.74 16.96
N GLN A 33 26.31 -2.77 17.80
CA GLN A 33 25.09 -3.13 18.57
C GLN A 33 24.86 -2.33 19.86
N THR A 34 25.45 -1.14 20.02
CA THR A 34 25.18 -0.25 21.16
C THR A 34 24.69 1.16 20.79
N ILE A 35 24.37 1.48 19.52
CA ILE A 35 23.94 2.85 19.15
C ILE A 35 22.84 2.98 18.07
N THR A 36 22.00 1.99 17.78
CA THR A 36 20.80 2.25 16.96
C THR A 36 19.57 1.49 17.47
N GLU A 37 18.58 2.27 17.89
CA GLU A 37 17.18 1.89 17.98
C GLU A 37 16.78 1.17 16.68
N ARG A 38 16.07 0.05 16.74
CA ARG A 38 15.74 -0.78 15.58
C ARG A 38 14.83 -0.01 14.60
N LEU A 39 15.42 0.63 13.59
CA LEU A 39 14.70 1.35 12.53
C LEU A 39 14.25 0.35 11.45
N MET A 40 12.98 -0.04 11.52
CA MET A 40 12.40 -1.07 10.67
C MET A 40 12.25 -0.64 9.21
N CYS A 41 12.09 0.67 8.93
CA CYS A 41 12.01 1.20 7.57
C CYS A 41 13.34 1.16 6.79
N ASP A 42 14.49 0.98 7.47
CA ASP A 42 15.83 1.12 6.87
C ASP A 42 16.61 -0.20 6.78
N VAL A 43 16.30 -1.19 7.64
CA VAL A 43 17.10 -2.42 7.79
C VAL A 43 16.55 -3.60 6.97
N ALA A 44 15.24 -3.64 6.71
CA ALA A 44 14.57 -4.77 6.02
C ALA A 44 13.82 -4.36 4.74
N GLY A 45 13.92 -3.08 4.33
CA GLY A 45 13.03 -2.48 3.35
C GLY A 45 11.72 -1.98 3.97
N SER A 46 10.99 -1.13 3.24
CA SER A 46 9.72 -0.59 3.71
C SER A 46 8.69 -1.72 3.88
N PRO A 47 8.10 -1.92 5.08
CA PRO A 47 6.99 -2.83 5.29
C PRO A 47 5.67 -2.31 4.71
N CYS A 48 5.61 -1.07 4.21
CA CYS A 48 4.39 -0.48 3.66
C CYS A 48 4.19 -0.88 2.20
N GLU A 49 3.00 -1.35 1.87
CA GLU A 49 2.57 -1.67 0.51
C GLU A 49 2.11 -0.41 -0.24
N HIS A 50 1.91 -0.52 -1.56
CA HIS A 50 1.33 0.52 -2.43
C HIS A 50 1.99 1.91 -2.30
N ASP A 51 3.33 1.91 -2.25
CA ASP A 51 4.17 3.10 -2.12
C ASP A 51 3.86 3.95 -0.85
N GLY A 52 3.33 3.30 0.19
CA GLY A 52 3.11 3.92 1.50
C GLY A 52 4.42 4.42 2.13
N ASN A 53 4.37 5.60 2.74
CA ASN A 53 5.55 6.20 3.39
C ASN A 53 5.75 5.56 4.77
N CYS A 54 6.86 4.83 4.94
CA CYS A 54 7.23 4.22 6.21
C CYS A 54 7.86 5.24 7.15
N VAL A 55 7.37 5.29 8.39
CA VAL A 55 7.95 6.08 9.46
C VAL A 55 8.29 5.19 10.65
N ASN A 56 9.53 5.29 11.13
CA ASN A 56 9.95 4.59 12.33
C ASN A 56 9.31 5.23 13.56
N THR A 57 8.91 4.40 14.53
CA THR A 57 8.36 4.83 15.82
C THR A 57 9.13 4.15 16.96
N PRO A 58 9.07 4.63 18.20
CA PRO A 58 9.79 4.00 19.32
C PRO A 58 9.40 2.53 19.48
N GLY A 59 10.29 1.62 19.07
CA GLY A 59 10.07 0.17 19.13
C GLY A 59 9.16 -0.42 18.05
N SER A 60 8.75 0.33 17.02
CA SER A 60 7.88 -0.14 15.94
C SER A 60 8.02 0.71 14.65
N PHE A 61 7.09 0.55 13.72
CA PHE A 61 6.90 1.38 12.53
C PHE A 61 5.43 1.78 12.39
N ALA A 62 5.17 2.80 11.58
CA ALA A 62 3.85 3.12 11.07
C ALA A 62 3.94 3.41 9.57
N CYS A 63 2.85 3.14 8.85
CA CYS A 63 2.73 3.44 7.43
C CYS A 63 1.76 4.60 7.23
N ASN A 64 2.20 5.62 6.49
CA ASN A 64 1.32 6.65 5.98
C ASN A 64 0.91 6.29 4.55
N CYS A 65 -0.35 5.91 4.39
CA CYS A 65 -0.84 5.34 3.15
C CYS A 65 -1.07 6.40 2.06
N THR A 66 -0.81 5.98 0.82
CA THR A 66 -1.21 6.72 -0.36
C THR A 66 -2.73 6.77 -0.46
N GLN A 67 -3.24 7.76 -1.19
CA GLN A 67 -4.69 7.92 -1.39
C GLN A 67 -5.28 6.64 -1.98
N GLY A 68 -6.39 6.17 -1.41
CA GLY A 68 -7.04 4.92 -1.83
C GLY A 68 -6.62 3.69 -1.05
N PHE A 69 -5.63 3.77 -0.16
CA PHE A 69 -5.18 2.61 0.61
C PHE A 69 -5.33 2.84 2.12
N THR A 70 -5.55 1.75 2.84
CA THR A 70 -5.73 1.72 4.29
C THR A 70 -5.16 0.44 4.90
N GLY A 71 -5.18 0.36 6.22
CA GLY A 71 -4.61 -0.73 7.01
C GLY A 71 -3.22 -0.41 7.58
N PRO A 72 -2.72 -1.23 8.51
CA PRO A 72 -1.44 -0.99 9.19
C PRO A 72 -0.22 -0.97 8.26
N ARG A 73 -0.31 -1.66 7.11
CA ARG A 73 0.74 -1.72 6.08
C ARG A 73 0.25 -1.15 4.75
N CYS A 74 -0.87 -0.42 4.73
CA CYS A 74 -1.51 0.07 3.51
C CYS A 74 -1.93 -1.05 2.55
N GLU A 75 -2.19 -2.26 3.06
CA GLU A 75 -2.46 -3.45 2.27
C GLU A 75 -3.90 -3.54 1.73
N THR A 76 -4.78 -2.67 2.20
CA THR A 76 -6.21 -2.71 1.86
C THR A 76 -6.54 -1.58 0.90
N ASN A 77 -7.05 -1.92 -0.28
CA ASN A 77 -7.68 -0.92 -1.16
C ASN A 77 -9.01 -0.47 -0.54
N VAL A 78 -9.20 0.84 -0.43
CA VAL A 78 -10.47 1.45 -0.06
C VAL A 78 -11.41 1.28 -1.24
N ASN A 79 -12.67 0.92 -0.99
CA ASN A 79 -13.67 0.82 -2.04
C ASN A 79 -14.45 2.14 -2.14
N GLU A 80 -14.07 3.02 -3.05
CA GLU A 80 -14.71 4.33 -3.21
C GLU A 80 -16.18 4.21 -3.68
N CYS A 81 -16.57 3.07 -4.24
CA CYS A 81 -17.94 2.79 -4.67
C CYS A 81 -18.91 2.46 -3.53
N GLU A 82 -18.46 2.16 -2.31
CA GLU A 82 -19.36 1.84 -1.19
C GLU A 82 -20.33 2.98 -0.85
N SER A 83 -19.91 4.22 -1.07
CA SER A 83 -20.74 5.41 -0.87
C SER A 83 -21.83 5.59 -1.93
N HIS A 84 -21.90 4.70 -2.93
CA HIS A 84 -22.78 4.79 -4.09
C HIS A 84 -22.70 6.16 -4.79
N PRO A 85 -21.51 6.61 -5.22
CA PRO A 85 -21.32 7.97 -5.72
C PRO A 85 -21.87 8.18 -7.14
N CYS A 86 -22.13 7.11 -7.89
CA CYS A 86 -22.64 7.17 -9.26
C CYS A 86 -24.15 7.35 -9.29
N GLN A 87 -24.59 8.39 -10.03
CA GLN A 87 -26.00 8.70 -10.22
C GLN A 87 -26.56 8.05 -11.49
N ASN A 88 -27.89 8.09 -11.66
CA ASN A 88 -28.61 7.60 -12.84
C ASN A 88 -28.33 6.13 -13.18
N ASP A 89 -28.27 5.27 -12.15
CA ASP A 89 -27.99 3.84 -12.29
C ASP A 89 -26.67 3.55 -13.05
N GLY A 90 -25.71 4.47 -12.97
CA GLY A 90 -24.36 4.29 -13.51
C GLY A 90 -23.60 3.20 -12.76
N SER A 91 -22.88 2.35 -13.49
CA SER A 91 -22.00 1.35 -12.89
C SER A 91 -20.77 2.04 -12.30
N CYS A 92 -20.54 1.85 -11.01
CA CYS A 92 -19.34 2.35 -10.35
C CYS A 92 -18.16 1.38 -10.54
N LEU A 93 -17.01 1.92 -10.90
CA LEU A 93 -15.74 1.21 -10.96
C LEU A 93 -14.80 1.79 -9.91
N ASP A 94 -14.35 0.90 -9.03
CA ASP A 94 -13.36 1.16 -8.01
C ASP A 94 -11.99 1.42 -8.65
N ASP A 95 -11.31 2.47 -8.21
CA ASP A 95 -10.02 2.90 -8.75
C ASP A 95 -9.22 3.54 -7.62
N PRO A 96 -8.03 3.06 -7.24
CA PRO A 96 -7.40 3.45 -5.98
C PRO A 96 -7.33 4.97 -5.77
N GLY A 97 -8.06 5.46 -4.77
CA GLY A 97 -8.10 6.86 -4.38
C GLY A 97 -9.15 7.70 -5.11
N THR A 98 -9.91 7.09 -6.00
CA THR A 98 -10.95 7.74 -6.82
C THR A 98 -12.03 6.72 -7.23
N PHE A 99 -12.95 7.13 -8.08
CA PHE A 99 -13.91 6.19 -8.68
C PHE A 99 -14.23 6.66 -10.09
N ARG A 100 -14.69 5.73 -10.93
CA ARG A 100 -15.18 6.06 -12.27
C ARG A 100 -16.60 5.57 -12.44
N CYS A 101 -17.49 6.47 -12.87
CA CYS A 101 -18.84 6.09 -13.23
C CYS A 101 -18.92 5.78 -14.72
N VAL A 102 -19.38 4.58 -15.04
CA VAL A 102 -19.68 4.17 -16.41
C VAL A 102 -21.18 4.17 -16.59
N CYS A 103 -21.67 5.09 -17.40
CA CYS A 103 -23.06 5.08 -17.82
C CYS A 103 -23.30 3.95 -18.82
N MET A 104 -24.44 3.28 -18.74
CA MET A 104 -24.84 2.36 -19.81
C MET A 104 -24.89 3.12 -21.15
N PRO A 105 -24.33 2.55 -22.24
CA PRO A 105 -24.41 3.16 -23.57
C PRO A 105 -25.89 3.31 -23.94
N GLY A 106 -26.37 4.56 -23.88
CA GLY A 106 -27.78 4.91 -24.05
C GLY A 106 -28.28 6.09 -23.20
N GLN A 107 -27.56 6.51 -22.16
CA GLN A 107 -28.07 7.54 -21.22
C GLN A 107 -27.29 8.87 -21.18
N SER A 108 -26.08 8.96 -21.71
CA SER A 108 -25.38 10.26 -21.83
C SER A 108 -25.82 10.96 -23.11
N LEU A 109 -26.78 11.88 -23.00
CA LEU A 109 -27.28 12.74 -24.07
C LEU A 109 -26.14 13.56 -24.71
N GLY A 110 -25.62 13.06 -25.84
CA GLY A 110 -24.83 13.79 -26.81
C GLY A 110 -25.39 13.52 -28.20
N HIS A 111 -25.87 14.57 -28.85
CA HIS A 111 -26.55 14.55 -30.14
C HIS A 111 -25.75 13.84 -31.27
N THR A 112 -26.44 12.89 -31.92
CA THR A 112 -26.34 12.51 -33.35
C THR A 112 -25.28 11.48 -33.76
N PHE A 113 -25.72 10.61 -34.68
CA PHE A 113 -25.05 9.52 -35.41
C PHE A 113 -24.98 8.18 -34.66
N GLY A 114 -25.85 7.22 -34.95
CA GLY A 114 -26.80 7.15 -36.04
C GLY A 114 -27.68 5.93 -35.93
N LEU A 115 -28.96 6.14 -36.22
CA LEU A 115 -29.81 5.22 -36.95
C LEU A 115 -29.51 3.73 -36.71
N ALA A 116 -29.74 3.25 -35.49
CA ALA A 116 -30.44 1.98 -35.37
C ALA A 116 -31.91 2.24 -35.69
N PHE A 117 -32.20 2.73 -36.91
CA PHE A 117 -33.51 2.55 -37.50
C PHE A 117 -33.62 1.05 -37.72
N SER A 118 -34.25 0.42 -36.73
CA SER A 118 -34.88 -0.88 -36.78
C SER A 118 -35.22 -1.29 -38.21
N LEU A 119 -34.97 -2.55 -38.56
CA LEU A 119 -35.40 -3.21 -39.80
C LEU A 119 -36.84 -2.82 -40.24
N GLN A 120 -37.70 -2.45 -39.28
CA GLN A 120 -39.03 -1.86 -39.46
C GLN A 120 -39.10 -0.61 -40.38
N ALA A 121 -38.12 0.31 -40.39
CA ALA A 121 -38.19 1.53 -41.19
C ALA A 121 -37.86 1.26 -42.68
N TYR A 122 -36.96 0.30 -42.95
CA TYR A 122 -36.64 -0.14 -44.31
C TYR A 122 -37.83 -0.88 -44.94
N LEU A 123 -38.55 -1.68 -44.14
CA LEU A 123 -39.79 -2.33 -44.56
C LEU A 123 -40.92 -1.32 -44.84
N ALA A 124 -40.97 -0.20 -44.10
CA ALA A 124 -41.94 0.86 -44.38
C ALA A 124 -41.70 1.53 -45.74
N LEU A 125 -40.44 1.77 -46.14
CA LEU A 125 -40.13 2.35 -47.46
C LEU A 125 -40.47 1.39 -48.62
N LEU A 126 -40.33 0.08 -48.43
CA LEU A 126 -40.75 -0.92 -49.41
C LEU A 126 -42.28 -1.06 -49.52
N HIS A 127 -43.02 -0.71 -48.46
CA HIS A 127 -44.49 -0.71 -48.47
C HIS A 127 -45.10 0.55 -49.09
N TYR A 128 -44.40 1.69 -49.07
CA TYR A 128 -44.91 2.97 -49.59
C TYR A 128 -44.39 3.37 -50.97
N GLY A 129 -43.58 2.54 -51.63
CA GLY A 129 -43.33 2.56 -53.09
C GLY A 129 -42.90 3.90 -53.70
N LEU A 130 -41.60 4.04 -53.99
CA LEU A 130 -41.08 4.99 -54.98
C LEU A 130 -41.12 4.38 -56.37
#